data_AF-A0A6L7MNZ1-F1
#
_entry.id   AF-A0A6L7MNZ1-F1
#
_cell.length_a   1.000
_cell.length_b   1.000
_cell.length_c   1.000
_cell.angle_alpha   90.00
_cell.angle_beta   90.00
_cell.angle_gamma   90.00
#
_symmetry.space_group_name_H-M   'P 1'
#
loop_
_entity.id
_entity.type
_entity.pdbx_description
1 polymer ?
#
loop_
_entity_poly.entity_id
_entity_poly.type
_entity_poly.pdbx_seq_one_letter_code
_entity_poly.pdbx_strand_id
1 'polypeptide(L)' 'MEGITAYCLPLRRMCEIQEPRLVTLKNGRKAVRGRAKDAPQYTIFRIVSDSEAKQVESILSKQSGT' A
#
# COMPACT_ATOMS: atom_id res chain seq x y z
N MET A 1 13.15 8.01 3.46
CA MET A 1 11.72 7.67 3.57
C MET A 1 11.47 6.44 2.74
N GLU A 2 11.34 5.27 3.35
CA GLU A 2 10.95 4.07 2.61
C GLU A 2 9.46 4.18 2.31
N GLY A 3 9.10 4.46 1.06
CA GLY A 3 7.72 4.39 0.59
C GLY A 3 7.23 2.95 0.66
N ILE A 4 5.92 2.76 0.87
CA ILE A 4 5.35 1.42 0.82
C ILE A 4 5.42 0.94 -0.63
N THR A 5 6.20 -0.10 -0.88
CA THR A 5 6.34 -0.71 -2.21
C THR A 5 5.50 -1.98 -2.32
N ALA A 6 5.01 -2.27 -3.52
CA ALA A 6 4.33 -3.51 -3.86
C ALA A 6 4.67 -3.96 -5.27
N TYR A 7 4.54 -5.26 -5.50
CA TYR A 7 4.72 -5.82 -6.83
C TYR A 7 3.52 -5.49 -7.71
N CYS A 8 3.77 -4.79 -8.81
CA CYS A 8 2.75 -4.45 -9.80
C CYS A 8 2.68 -5.58 -10.84
N LEU A 9 1.63 -6.40 -10.79
CA LEU A 9 1.48 -7.55 -11.70
C LEU A 9 1.49 -7.16 -13.19
N PRO A 10 0.78 -6.11 -13.65
CA PRO A 10 0.82 -5.70 -15.06
C PRO A 10 2.21 -5.26 -15.54
N LEU A 11 2.98 -4.60 -14.67
CA LEU A 11 4.32 -4.11 -15.00
C LEU A 11 5.44 -5.11 -14.69
N ARG A 12 5.11 -6.21 -13.99
CA ARG A 12 6.04 -7.26 -13.55
C ARG A 12 7.27 -6.73 -12.78
N ARG A 13 7.09 -5.65 -12.01
CA ARG A 13 8.17 -5.03 -11.22
C ARG A 13 7.65 -4.49 -9.89
N MET A 14 8.58 -4.20 -8.97
CA MET A 14 8.27 -3.46 -7.75
C MET A 14 7.99 -1.99 -8.09
N CYS A 15 6.88 -1.47 -7.56
CA CYS A 15 6.49 -0.08 -7.69
C CYS A 15 6.18 0.51 -6.32
N GLU A 16 6.42 1.80 -6.16
CA GLU A 16 5.93 2.55 -5.00
C GLU A 16 4.42 2.72 -5.08
N ILE A 17 3.76 2.59 -3.92
CA ILE A 17 2.34 2.86 -3.76
C ILE A 17 2.16 4.36 -3.52
N GLN A 18 1.48 5.04 -4.45
CA GLN A 18 0.93 6.37 -4.25
C GLN A 18 -0.43 6.30 -3.53
N GLU A 19 -0.69 7.31 -2.70
CA GLU A 19 -1.90 7.43 -1.88
C GLU A 19 -2.24 6.12 -1.13
N PRO A 20 -1.27 5.55 -0.39
CA PRO A 20 -1.49 4.28 0.29
C PRO A 20 -2.62 4.40 1.33
N ARG A 21 -3.54 3.44 1.32
CA ARG A 21 -4.65 3.32 2.26
C ARG A 21 -4.71 1.90 2.79
N LEU A 22 -4.80 1.74 4.10
CA LEU A 22 -5.08 0.44 4.69
C LEU A 22 -6.55 0.07 4.42
N VAL A 23 -6.76 -1.12 3.88
CA VAL A 23 -8.09 -1.68 3.59
C VAL A 23 -8.19 -3.09 4.16
N THR A 24 -9.40 -3.49 4.55
CA THR A 24 -9.71 -4.88 4.89
C THR A 24 -10.37 -5.53 3.68
N LEU A 25 -9.82 -6.63 3.19
CA LEU A 25 -10.32 -7.38 2.06
C LEU A 25 -11.52 -8.25 2.47
N LYS A 26 -12.29 -8.74 1.48
CA LYS A 26 -13.47 -9.60 1.73
C LYS A 26 -13.17 -10.88 2.49
N ASN A 27 -11.94 -11.38 2.44
CA ASN A 27 -11.48 -12.57 3.17
C ASN A 27 -10.98 -12.26 4.59
N GLY A 28 -11.19 -11.03 5.10
CA GLY A 28 -10.75 -10.60 6.42
C GLY A 28 -9.27 -10.20 6.50
N ARG A 29 -8.47 -10.40 5.45
CA ARG A 29 -7.06 -10.01 5.43
C ARG A 29 -6.91 -8.50 5.26
N LYS A 30 -5.90 -7.92 5.90
CA LYS A 30 -5.54 -6.52 5.72
C LYS A 30 -4.57 -6.35 4.56
N ALA A 31 -4.73 -5.24 3.84
CA ALA A 31 -3.87 -4.89 2.72
C ALA A 31 -3.70 -3.38 2.63
N VAL A 32 -2.55 -2.94 2.12
CA VAL A 32 -2.36 -1.56 1.68
C VAL A 32 -2.76 -1.46 0.23
N ARG A 33 -3.76 -0.64 -0.07
CA ARG A 33 -4.21 -0.31 -1.42
C ARG A 33 -3.64 1.05 -1.83
N GLY A 34 -3.21 1.18 -3.08
CA GLY A 34 -3.00 2.48 -3.69
C GLY A 34 -2.74 2.36 -5.18
N ARG A 35 -2.26 3.44 -5.80
CA ARG A 35 -1.92 3.48 -7.22
C ARG A 35 -0.44 3.23 -7.42
N ALA A 36 -0.04 2.56 -8.49
CA ALA A 36 1.37 2.44 -8.82
C ALA A 36 1.92 3.81 -9.26
N LYS A 37 2.99 4.29 -8.61
CA LYS A 37 3.61 5.59 -8.89
C LYS A 37 3.90 5.84 -10.37
N ASP A 38 4.47 4.83 -11.03
CA ASP A 38 4.88 4.93 -12.44
C ASP A 38 3.74 4.61 -13.42
N ALA A 39 2.62 4.10 -12.93
CA ALA A 39 1.47 3.73 -13.74
C ALA A 39 0.18 3.89 -12.93
N PRO A 40 -0.30 5.14 -12.75
CA PRO A 40 -1.43 5.46 -11.89
C PRO A 40 -2.75 4.79 -12.30
N GLN A 41 -2.83 4.26 -13.52
CA GLN A 41 -3.95 3.46 -14.02
C GLN A 41 -4.08 2.10 -13.29
N TYR A 42 -2.99 1.60 -12.70
CA TYR A 42 -3.00 0.32 -11.99
C TYR A 42 -3.16 0.53 -10.49
N THR A 43 -4.20 -0.10 -9.94
CA THR A 43 -4.35 -0.24 -8.49
C THR A 43 -3.56 -1.45 -8.03
N ILE A 44 -2.68 -1.25 -7.05
CA ILE A 44 -1.83 -2.28 -6.47
C ILE A 44 -2.20 -2.50 -5.00
N PHE A 45 -2.04 -3.75 -4.57
CA PHE A 45 -2.35 -4.19 -3.22
C PHE A 45 -1.14 -4.88 -2.62
N ARG A 46 -0.75 -4.49 -1.41
CA ARG A 46 0.23 -5.21 -0.58
C ARG A 46 -0.50 -5.86 0.57
N ILE A 47 -0.57 -7.19 0.59
CA ILE A 47 -1.10 -7.88 1.77
C ILE A 47 -0.15 -7.64 2.94
N VAL A 48 -0.72 -7.32 4.10
CA VAL A 48 0.03 -7.10 5.33
C VAL A 48 -0.56 -7.96 6.44
N SER A 49 0.31 -8.40 7.36
CA SER A 49 -0.11 -9.01 8.62
C SER A 49 -0.73 -7.99 9.56
N ASP A 50 -1.40 -8.43 10.63
CA ASP A 50 -1.93 -7.52 11.65
C ASP A 50 -0.86 -6.68 12.35
N SER A 51 0.35 -7.22 12.50
CA SER A 51 1.48 -6.49 13.09
C SER A 51 1.98 -5.38 12.15
N GLU A 52 2.14 -5.70 10.86
CA GLU A 52 2.53 -4.73 9.84
C GLU A 52 1.44 -3.68 9.61
N ALA A 53 0.16 -4.04 9.68
CA ALA A 53 -0.95 -3.11 9.53
C ALA A 53 -0.87 -1.96 10.54
N LYS A 54 -0.55 -2.25 11.81
CA LYS A 54 -0.36 -1.22 12.86
C LYS A 54 0.81 -0.27 12.55
N GLN A 55 1.90 -0.81 12.01
CA GLN A 55 3.05 -0.01 11.61
C GLN A 55 2.70 0.88 10.42
N VAL A 56 2.00 0.33 9.43
CA VAL A 56 1.50 1.07 8.27
C VAL A 56 0.55 2.18 8.71
N GLU A 57 -0.41 1.92 9.59
CA GLU A 57 -1.30 2.96 10.13
C GLU A 57 -0.53 4.11 10.78
N SER A 58 0.53 3.81 11.54
CA SER A 58 1.40 4.83 12.14
C SER A 58 2.17 5.64 11.09
N ILE A 59 2.57 5.02 9.97
CA ILE A 59 3.25 5.71 8.87
C ILE A 59 2.26 6.59 8.10
N LEU A 60 1.05 6.09 7.81
CA LEU A 60 0.00 6.81 7.10
C LEU A 60 -0.52 8.02 7.88
N SER A 61 -0.67 7.89 9.21
CA SER A 61 -1.09 9.02 10.05
C SER A 61 -0.04 10.13 10.07
N LYS A 62 1.25 9.78 10.09
CA LYS A 62 2.37 10.75 10.01
C LYS A 62 2.46 11.45 8.65
N GLN A 63 2.07 10.79 7.57
CA GLN A 63 2.06 11.38 6.22
C GLN A 63 0.90 12.36 6.00
N SER A 64 -0.14 12.31 6.83
CA SER A 64 -1.33 13.17 6.72
C SER A 64 -1.23 14.46 7.58
N GLY A 65 -0.13 14.63 8.33
CA GLY A 65 0.13 15.78 9.18
C GLY A 65 1.31 16.60 8.68
N THR A 66 1.16 17.29 7.56
CA THR A 66 1.97 18.47 7.19
C THR A 66 1.14 19.36 6.27
#